data_AF-A0A820MQS5-F1
#
_entry.id   AF-A0A820MQS5-F1
#
_cell.length_a   1.000
_cell.length_b   1.000
_cell.length_c   1.000
_cell.angle_alpha   90.00
_cell.angle_beta   90.00
_cell.angle_gamma   90.00
#
_symmetry.space_group_name_H-M   'P 1'
#
loop_
_entity.id
_entity.type
_entity.pdbx_description
1 polymer ?
#
loop_
_entity_poly.entity_id
_entity_poly.type
_entity_poly.pdbx_seq_one_letter_code
_entity_poly.pdbx_strand_id
1 'polypeptide(L)'
;NEFTLHAHGRINMDNTQQKSTTILTTNRILDTTWSTDDTSSIYSYLSTRGYQYGPLFQNMNVLQGTTSTVIAQLSSDLNKINDLSSYYLLHPSLLDACLHPLLALIPGNDTTFLPISIQKFISSTNKNLSSSNVEMRGNYHDNVCGLSQERTYTCDLIVLSSSDKNSSSEEEILCSFEGLVIQQIQGARSGRWTLEKSIFDKLNAAVDLPN
;
A
#
# COMPACT_ATOMS: atom_id res chain seq x y z
N ASN A 1 -23.29 -15.45 23.71
CA ASN A 1 -22.55 -14.67 22.68
C ASN A 1 -21.40 -13.97 23.35
N GLU A 2 -20.17 -14.40 23.06
CA GLU A 2 -18.97 -13.63 23.41
C GLU A 2 -18.68 -12.63 22.29
N PHE A 3 -18.31 -11.41 22.68
CA PHE A 3 -17.83 -10.39 21.73
C PHE A 3 -16.34 -10.63 21.48
N THR A 4 -15.92 -10.54 20.22
CA THR A 4 -14.51 -10.61 19.82
C THR A 4 -13.98 -9.23 19.47
N LEU A 5 -12.83 -8.85 20.02
CA LEU A 5 -12.17 -7.60 19.69
C LEU A 5 -11.41 -7.75 18.37
N HIS A 6 -11.79 -6.99 17.34
CA HIS A 6 -11.13 -7.02 16.03
C HIS A 6 -10.07 -5.92 15.86
N ALA A 7 -10.29 -4.75 16.44
CA ALA A 7 -9.36 -3.63 16.42
C ALA A 7 -9.68 -2.67 17.58
N HIS A 8 -8.68 -1.93 18.05
CA HIS A 8 -8.85 -0.84 19.01
C HIS A 8 -7.89 0.30 18.70
N GLY A 9 -8.22 1.50 19.16
CA GLY A 9 -7.41 2.68 18.93
C GLY A 9 -7.94 3.89 19.69
N ARG A 10 -7.33 5.05 19.44
CA ARG A 10 -7.78 6.33 19.96
C ARG A 10 -7.85 7.31 18.81
N ILE A 11 -8.92 8.11 18.78
CA ILE A 11 -9.10 9.16 17.78
C ILE A 11 -8.99 10.49 18.52
N ASN A 12 -8.13 11.37 18.01
CA ASN A 12 -8.08 12.77 18.43
C ASN A 12 -8.50 13.64 17.25
N MET A 13 -9.58 14.40 17.43
CA MET A 13 -10.06 15.36 16.45
C MET A 13 -9.45 16.71 16.78
N ASP A 14 -8.19 16.89 16.41
CA ASP A 14 -7.48 18.15 16.57
C ASP A 14 -7.66 18.97 15.29
N ASN A 15 -8.30 20.14 15.37
CA ASN A 15 -8.54 21.01 14.21
C ASN A 15 -7.30 21.82 13.79
N THR A 16 -6.16 21.54 14.42
CA THR A 16 -4.88 22.14 14.05
C THR A 16 -4.25 21.36 12.89
N GLN A 17 -3.76 22.07 11.86
CA GLN A 17 -3.01 21.43 10.78
C GLN A 17 -1.72 20.81 11.35
N GLN A 18 -1.76 19.53 11.71
CA GLN A 18 -0.56 18.78 12.02
C GLN A 18 0.14 18.44 10.71
N LYS A 19 1.31 19.04 10.51
CA LYS A 19 2.23 18.63 9.45
C LYS A 19 2.70 17.22 9.77
N SER A 20 2.53 16.26 8.84
CA SER A 20 3.03 14.90 9.01
C SER A 20 4.51 14.96 9.38
N THR A 21 4.93 14.19 10.39
CA THR A 21 6.35 14.21 10.83
C THR A 21 7.20 13.33 9.92
N THR A 22 6.56 12.46 9.12
CA THR A 22 7.18 11.64 8.09
C THR A 22 7.89 12.49 7.04
N ILE A 23 9.22 12.42 7.01
CA ILE A 23 10.05 12.95 5.91
C ILE A 23 10.01 11.93 4.75
N LEU A 24 8.82 11.57 4.27
CA LEU A 24 8.69 11.10 2.90
C LEU A 24 8.60 12.36 2.07
N THR A 25 9.77 12.80 1.58
CA THR A 25 9.83 14.01 0.77
C THR A 25 8.81 13.87 -0.37
N THR A 26 7.93 14.86 -0.53
CA THR A 26 6.99 15.01 -1.65
C THR A 26 7.69 15.02 -3.01
N ASN A 27 9.02 14.96 -3.04
CA ASN A 27 9.79 14.84 -4.26
C ASN A 27 9.63 13.42 -4.82
N ARG A 28 8.98 13.35 -5.98
CA ARG A 28 8.86 12.20 -6.89
C ARG A 28 10.22 11.75 -7.45
N ILE A 29 11.30 11.77 -6.65
CA ILE A 29 12.62 11.30 -7.05
C ILE A 29 12.70 9.84 -6.68
N LEU A 30 12.11 9.01 -7.53
CA LEU A 30 12.61 7.66 -7.70
C LEU A 30 13.64 7.74 -8.83
N ASP A 31 14.92 7.51 -8.53
CA ASP A 31 15.83 6.91 -9.50
C ASP A 31 15.31 5.50 -9.75
N THR A 32 14.23 5.41 -10.53
CA THR A 32 13.38 4.22 -10.65
C THR A 32 14.21 3.09 -11.21
N THR A 33 14.27 1.96 -10.51
CA THR A 33 14.87 0.74 -11.06
C THR A 33 13.88 -0.02 -11.95
N TRP A 34 12.57 0.12 -11.71
CA TRP A 34 11.52 -0.56 -12.49
C TRP A 34 10.15 0.14 -12.37
N SER A 35 9.27 -0.12 -13.34
CA SER A 35 7.87 0.33 -13.40
C SER A 35 7.03 -0.73 -14.13
N THR A 36 5.79 -0.93 -13.73
CA THR A 36 4.84 -1.79 -14.45
C THR A 36 3.42 -1.22 -14.38
N ASP A 37 2.68 -1.35 -15.47
CA ASP A 37 1.24 -1.09 -15.61
C ASP A 37 0.43 -2.40 -15.73
N ASP A 38 1.08 -3.57 -15.76
CA ASP A 38 0.43 -4.87 -15.72
C ASP A 38 0.05 -5.23 -14.27
N THR A 39 -0.95 -4.51 -13.75
CA THR A 39 -1.45 -4.73 -12.40
C THR A 39 -2.24 -6.03 -12.26
N SER A 40 -2.70 -6.60 -13.37
CA SER A 40 -3.34 -7.94 -13.39
C SER A 40 -2.36 -9.04 -12.97
N SER A 41 -1.11 -8.97 -13.43
CA SER A 41 -0.04 -9.87 -12.97
C SER A 41 0.30 -9.67 -11.49
N ILE A 42 0.26 -8.42 -10.99
CA ILE A 42 0.45 -8.13 -9.56
C ILE A 42 -0.65 -8.78 -8.73
N TYR A 43 -1.92 -8.62 -9.10
CA TYR A 43 -3.04 -9.25 -8.38
C TYR A 43 -3.04 -10.76 -8.51
N SER A 44 -2.62 -11.31 -9.66
CA SER A 44 -2.42 -12.75 -9.81
C SER A 44 -1.38 -13.27 -8.83
N TYR A 45 -0.26 -12.58 -8.66
CA TYR A 45 0.75 -12.92 -7.65
C TYR A 45 0.26 -12.76 -6.21
N LEU A 46 -0.46 -11.69 -5.90
CA LEU A 46 -1.08 -11.52 -4.58
C LEU A 46 -2.07 -12.68 -4.31
N SER A 47 -2.79 -13.17 -5.33
CA SER A 47 -3.68 -14.33 -5.19
C SER A 47 -2.94 -15.61 -4.82
N THR A 48 -1.74 -15.86 -5.36
CA THR A 48 -0.92 -17.02 -4.98
C THR A 48 -0.44 -16.94 -3.54
N ARG A 49 -0.43 -15.75 -2.93
CA ARG A 49 -0.11 -15.51 -1.51
C ARG A 49 -1.35 -15.50 -0.60
N GLY A 50 -2.53 -15.84 -1.13
CA GLY A 50 -3.79 -15.91 -0.39
C GLY A 50 -4.63 -14.64 -0.43
N TYR A 51 -4.21 -13.59 -1.15
CA TYR A 51 -4.99 -12.36 -1.27
C TYR A 51 -5.97 -12.44 -2.46
N GLN A 52 -7.21 -12.79 -2.18
CA GLN A 52 -8.27 -12.90 -3.18
C GLN A 52 -9.04 -11.59 -3.32
N TYR A 53 -8.34 -10.51 -3.71
CA TYR A 53 -8.96 -9.20 -3.91
C TYR A 53 -9.97 -9.24 -5.05
N GLY A 54 -11.21 -8.84 -4.77
CA GLY A 54 -12.25 -8.68 -5.79
C GLY A 54 -12.09 -7.38 -6.60
N PRO A 55 -12.81 -7.22 -7.72
CA PRO A 55 -12.64 -6.08 -8.63
C PRO A 55 -12.74 -4.70 -7.98
N LEU A 56 -13.57 -4.53 -6.94
CA LEU A 56 -13.72 -3.27 -6.21
C LEU A 56 -12.49 -2.87 -5.39
N PHE A 57 -11.61 -3.82 -5.09
CA PHE A 57 -10.37 -3.62 -4.34
C PHE A 57 -9.15 -3.56 -5.26
N GLN A 58 -9.28 -3.96 -6.53
CA GLN A 58 -8.18 -3.98 -7.50
C GLN A 58 -7.97 -2.61 -8.17
N ASN A 59 -7.73 -1.57 -7.37
CA ASN A 59 -7.72 -0.17 -7.81
C ASN A 59 -6.33 0.33 -8.25
N MET A 60 -5.38 -0.55 -8.55
CA MET A 60 -4.00 -0.18 -8.89
C MET A 60 -3.84 -0.11 -10.41
N ASN A 61 -3.26 0.99 -10.91
CA ASN A 61 -3.02 1.19 -12.34
C ASN A 61 -1.54 1.11 -12.71
N VAL A 62 -0.68 1.66 -11.86
CA VAL A 62 0.76 1.68 -12.08
C VAL A 62 1.47 1.42 -10.77
N LEU A 63 2.52 0.61 -10.81
CA LEU A 63 3.42 0.37 -9.68
C LEU A 63 4.85 0.68 -10.11
N GLN A 64 5.53 1.48 -9.30
CA GLN A 64 6.91 1.89 -9.46
C GLN A 64 7.65 1.69 -8.15
N GLY A 65 8.95 1.44 -8.20
CA GLY A 65 9.70 1.33 -6.97
C GLY A 65 11.19 1.09 -7.14
N THR A 66 11.80 0.90 -5.99
CA THR A 66 13.17 0.45 -5.78
C THR A 66 13.16 -0.77 -4.86
N THR A 67 14.29 -1.12 -4.26
CA THR A 67 14.37 -2.16 -3.23
C THR A 67 13.72 -1.76 -1.91
N SER A 68 13.59 -0.45 -1.63
CA SER A 68 13.05 0.04 -0.35
C SER A 68 11.92 1.06 -0.49
N THR A 69 11.60 1.53 -1.69
CA THR A 69 10.54 2.52 -1.89
C THR A 69 9.54 2.07 -2.94
N VAL A 70 8.29 2.51 -2.77
CA VAL A 70 7.20 2.20 -3.69
C VAL A 70 6.36 3.42 -3.96
N ILE A 71 5.94 3.56 -5.21
CA ILE A 71 4.93 4.51 -5.63
C ILE A 71 3.88 3.73 -6.42
N ALA A 72 2.62 3.90 -6.04
CA ALA A 72 1.50 3.33 -6.76
C ALA A 72 0.53 4.42 -7.17
N GLN A 73 0.09 4.38 -8.42
CA GLN A 73 -1.01 5.18 -8.92
C GLN A 73 -2.27 4.33 -8.80
N LEU A 74 -3.22 4.81 -8.01
CA LEU A 74 -4.46 4.11 -7.77
C LEU A 74 -5.61 4.92 -8.33
N SER A 75 -6.58 4.22 -8.91
CA SER A 75 -7.87 4.82 -9.16
C SER A 75 -9.05 3.94 -8.83
N SER A 76 -10.07 4.56 -8.24
CA SER A 76 -11.36 3.93 -8.00
C SER A 76 -12.38 4.45 -8.99
N ASP A 77 -13.07 3.52 -9.65
CA ASP A 77 -14.26 3.82 -10.43
C ASP A 77 -15.45 3.99 -9.46
N LEU A 78 -15.46 5.12 -8.75
CA LEU A 78 -16.47 5.45 -7.74
C LEU A 78 -17.89 5.48 -8.31
N ASN A 79 -18.07 5.58 -9.63
CA ASN A 79 -19.37 5.45 -10.28
C ASN A 79 -20.00 4.06 -10.10
N LYS A 80 -19.19 3.04 -9.80
CA LYS A 80 -19.65 1.66 -9.49
C LYS A 80 -20.05 1.47 -8.03
N ILE A 81 -19.76 2.44 -7.17
CA ILE A 81 -19.98 2.38 -5.73
C ILE A 81 -21.13 3.33 -5.43
N ASN A 82 -22.23 2.80 -4.88
CA ASN A 82 -23.48 3.50 -4.55
C ASN A 82 -23.30 4.92 -3.96
N ASP A 83 -24.41 5.68 -3.93
CA ASP A 83 -24.59 7.07 -3.39
C ASP A 83 -23.93 7.42 -2.04
N LEU A 84 -23.33 6.46 -1.34
CA LEU A 84 -22.59 6.66 -0.09
C LEU A 84 -21.13 7.11 -0.28
N SER A 85 -20.61 7.15 -1.52
CA SER A 85 -19.25 7.60 -1.79
C SER A 85 -18.97 8.99 -1.21
N SER A 86 -19.99 9.87 -1.17
CA SER A 86 -19.94 11.21 -0.58
C SER A 86 -19.87 11.27 0.96
N TYR A 87 -19.74 10.15 1.67
CA TYR A 87 -19.57 10.16 3.14
C TYR A 87 -18.17 9.73 3.57
N TYR A 88 -17.36 9.24 2.65
CA TYR A 88 -16.02 8.77 2.96
C TYR A 88 -15.00 9.87 2.67
N LEU A 89 -14.13 10.12 3.65
CA LEU A 89 -12.90 10.86 3.41
C LEU A 89 -12.06 10.19 2.31
N LEU A 90 -11.91 8.87 2.41
CA LEU A 90 -11.29 8.00 1.43
C LEU A 90 -12.08 6.70 1.43
N HIS A 91 -12.49 6.22 0.27
CA HIS A 91 -13.28 5.00 0.19
C HIS A 91 -12.51 3.80 0.78
N PRO A 92 -13.11 2.94 1.62
CA PRO A 92 -12.40 1.82 2.25
C PRO A 92 -11.65 0.91 1.28
N SER A 93 -12.20 0.67 0.08
CA SER A 93 -11.50 -0.15 -0.93
C SER A 93 -10.32 0.55 -1.58
N LEU A 94 -10.35 1.89 -1.67
CA LEU A 94 -9.21 2.66 -2.15
C LEU A 94 -8.14 2.77 -1.07
N LEU A 95 -8.55 2.94 0.18
CA LEU A 95 -7.65 2.91 1.34
C LEU A 95 -6.95 1.56 1.50
N ASP A 96 -7.68 0.45 1.37
CA ASP A 96 -7.09 -0.89 1.41
C ASP A 96 -6.13 -1.10 0.23
N ALA A 97 -6.50 -0.64 -0.97
CA ALA A 97 -5.65 -0.73 -2.16
C ALA A 97 -4.31 0.00 -1.99
N CYS A 98 -4.25 1.09 -1.20
CA CYS A 98 -2.98 1.76 -0.87
C CYS A 98 -2.00 0.84 -0.11
N LEU A 99 -2.46 -0.25 0.50
CA LEU A 99 -1.62 -1.20 1.22
C LEU A 99 -1.11 -2.33 0.30
N HIS A 100 -1.76 -2.61 -0.83
CA HIS A 100 -1.38 -3.69 -1.73
C HIS A 100 0.04 -3.54 -2.34
N PRO A 101 0.50 -2.34 -2.73
CA PRO A 101 1.88 -2.10 -3.17
C PRO A 101 2.90 -2.56 -2.14
N LEU A 102 2.57 -2.38 -0.87
CA LEU A 102 3.39 -2.87 0.22
C LEU A 102 3.39 -4.42 0.16
N LEU A 103 2.24 -5.05 0.26
CA LEU A 103 2.15 -6.52 0.28
C LEU A 103 2.81 -7.19 -0.93
N ALA A 104 2.82 -6.54 -2.10
CA ALA A 104 3.55 -7.02 -3.26
C ALA A 104 5.06 -7.14 -2.94
N LEU A 105 5.67 -6.06 -2.42
CA LEU A 105 7.12 -5.91 -2.21
C LEU A 105 7.73 -6.79 -1.13
N ILE A 106 6.92 -7.28 -0.20
CA ILE A 106 7.43 -8.16 0.85
C ILE A 106 7.93 -9.48 0.23
N PRO A 107 9.21 -9.85 0.39
CA PRO A 107 9.77 -11.05 -0.22
C PRO A 107 9.24 -12.32 0.44
N GLY A 108 8.98 -13.34 -0.38
CA GLY A 108 8.56 -14.67 0.05
C GLY A 108 7.35 -15.16 -0.73
N ASN A 109 7.47 -16.33 -1.34
CA ASN A 109 6.34 -17.04 -1.92
C ASN A 109 5.49 -17.69 -0.82
N ASP A 110 4.20 -17.84 -1.07
CA ASP A 110 3.25 -18.61 -0.24
C ASP A 110 3.07 -18.13 1.21
N THR A 111 3.48 -16.90 1.52
CA THR A 111 3.29 -16.29 2.85
C THR A 111 2.37 -15.09 2.76
N THR A 112 1.35 -15.11 3.62
CA THR A 112 0.43 -14.00 3.81
C THR A 112 0.92 -13.11 4.92
N PHE A 113 0.92 -11.82 4.65
CA PHE A 113 1.23 -10.75 5.58
C PHE A 113 0.00 -9.87 5.81
N LEU A 114 -0.23 -9.44 7.04
CA LEU A 114 -1.33 -8.54 7.35
C LEU A 114 -0.83 -7.29 8.09
N PRO A 115 -1.41 -6.12 7.81
CA PRO A 115 -1.36 -4.98 8.71
C PRO A 115 -1.91 -5.37 10.08
N ILE A 116 -1.09 -5.27 11.12
CA ILE A 116 -1.51 -5.62 12.50
C ILE A 116 -1.57 -4.42 13.44
N SER A 117 -0.79 -3.36 13.16
CA SER A 117 -0.84 -2.14 13.96
C SER A 117 -0.36 -0.95 13.16
N ILE A 118 -0.88 0.23 13.48
CA ILE A 118 -0.44 1.51 12.97
C ILE A 118 -0.18 2.39 14.19
N GLN A 119 0.99 3.01 14.26
CA GLN A 119 1.32 3.90 15.38
C GLN A 119 0.48 5.18 15.31
N LYS A 120 0.38 5.78 14.11
CA LYS A 120 -0.41 6.99 13.89
C LYS A 120 -1.01 7.00 12.49
N PHE A 121 -2.29 7.36 12.40
CA PHE A 121 -2.95 7.70 11.15
C PHE A 121 -3.34 9.17 11.20
N ILE A 122 -2.93 9.95 10.20
CA ILE A 122 -3.26 11.38 10.10
C ILE A 122 -4.06 11.57 8.82
N SER A 123 -5.16 12.31 8.92
CA SER A 123 -5.93 12.80 7.77
C SER A 123 -5.86 14.32 7.75
N SER A 124 -5.48 14.90 6.61
CA SER A 124 -5.25 16.34 6.45
C SER A 124 -6.38 17.08 5.73
N THR A 125 -7.36 16.39 5.17
CA THR A 125 -8.37 17.01 4.29
C THR A 125 -9.78 17.01 4.88
N ASN A 126 -10.46 18.15 4.71
CA ASN A 126 -11.91 18.31 4.93
C ASN A 126 -12.71 18.15 3.63
N LYS A 127 -12.05 17.83 2.51
CA LYS A 127 -12.75 17.58 1.24
C LYS A 127 -13.18 16.12 1.19
N ASN A 128 -14.37 15.90 0.67
CA ASN A 128 -14.74 14.59 0.18
C ASN A 128 -13.82 14.27 -0.99
N LEU A 129 -12.97 13.25 -0.88
CA LEU A 129 -12.26 12.76 -2.04
C LEU A 129 -13.19 11.86 -2.83
N SER A 130 -14.06 12.51 -3.59
CA SER A 130 -14.67 11.92 -4.78
C SER A 130 -13.65 11.78 -5.92
N SER A 131 -12.42 12.28 -5.74
CA SER A 131 -11.35 12.19 -6.71
C SER A 131 -10.93 10.74 -6.90
N SER A 132 -11.22 10.20 -8.07
CA SER A 132 -10.93 8.83 -8.47
C SER A 132 -9.46 8.46 -8.39
N ASN A 133 -8.51 9.40 -8.43
CA ASN A 133 -7.08 9.11 -8.59
C ASN A 133 -6.26 9.59 -7.39
N VAL A 134 -5.46 8.69 -6.81
CA VAL A 134 -4.51 8.99 -5.73
C VAL A 134 -3.14 8.39 -6.04
N GLU A 135 -2.09 9.01 -5.52
CA GLU A 135 -0.75 8.44 -5.53
C GLU A 135 -0.38 8.00 -4.11
N MET A 136 -0.10 6.72 -3.93
CA MET A 136 0.45 6.19 -2.69
C MET A 136 1.98 6.16 -2.81
N ARG A 137 2.67 6.59 -1.76
CA ARG A 137 4.12 6.41 -1.63
C ARG A 137 4.42 5.71 -0.31
N GLY A 138 5.23 4.66 -0.35
CA GLY A 138 5.65 3.91 0.82
C GLY A 138 7.15 3.73 0.89
N ASN A 139 7.69 3.69 2.10
CA ASN A 139 9.07 3.31 2.36
C ASN A 139 9.12 2.09 3.28
N TYR A 140 10.01 1.17 2.91
CA TYR A 140 10.26 -0.08 3.58
C TYR A 140 11.43 0.02 4.52
N HIS A 141 11.18 -0.38 5.76
CA HIS A 141 12.22 -0.63 6.73
C HIS A 141 12.14 -2.10 7.12
N ASP A 142 13.09 -2.89 6.60
CA ASP A 142 13.24 -4.29 7.01
C ASP A 142 13.77 -4.31 8.44
N ASN A 143 12.86 -4.53 9.38
CA ASN A 143 13.18 -4.73 10.78
C ASN A 143 12.96 -6.21 11.09
N VAL A 144 13.96 -7.02 10.76
CA VAL A 144 14.02 -8.42 11.22
C VAL A 144 14.22 -8.40 12.74
N CYS A 145 13.13 -8.28 13.50
CA CYS A 145 13.15 -8.30 14.94
C CYS A 145 13.19 -9.75 15.46
N GLY A 146 14.41 -10.23 15.75
CA GLY A 146 14.65 -11.31 16.71
C GLY A 146 14.61 -12.75 16.16
N LEU A 147 15.03 -13.69 17.01
CA LEU A 147 15.22 -15.13 16.77
C LEU A 147 13.94 -15.92 16.44
N SER A 148 12.83 -15.24 16.14
CA SER A 148 11.55 -15.87 15.81
C SER A 148 11.48 -16.15 14.30
N GLN A 149 10.76 -17.20 13.91
CA GLN A 149 10.57 -17.54 12.49
C GLN A 149 9.61 -16.59 11.76
N GLU A 150 8.94 -15.67 12.48
CA GLU A 150 7.96 -14.75 11.92
C GLU A 150 8.60 -13.45 11.46
N ARG A 151 8.36 -13.09 10.20
CA ARG A 151 8.85 -11.84 9.62
C ARG A 151 7.88 -10.70 9.89
N THR A 152 8.45 -9.57 10.30
CA THR A 152 7.71 -8.32 10.52
C THR A 152 8.40 -7.21 9.74
N TYR A 153 7.60 -6.37 9.09
CA TYR A 153 8.05 -5.21 8.35
C TYR A 153 7.43 -3.96 8.95
N THR A 154 8.22 -2.90 9.02
CA THR A 154 7.71 -1.56 9.35
C THR A 154 7.77 -0.69 8.12
N CYS A 155 6.70 0.06 7.90
CA CYS A 155 6.60 0.96 6.78
C CYS A 155 5.89 2.24 7.19
N ASP A 156 6.29 3.32 6.55
CA ASP A 156 5.53 4.56 6.54
C ASP A 156 4.97 4.75 5.14
N LEU A 157 3.74 5.26 5.05
CA LEU A 157 3.14 5.59 3.76
C LEU A 157 2.40 6.92 3.81
N ILE A 158 2.41 7.61 2.68
CA ILE A 158 1.61 8.80 2.42
C ILE A 158 0.70 8.54 1.22
N VAL A 159 -0.50 9.08 1.28
CA VAL A 159 -1.45 9.10 0.15
C VAL A 159 -1.63 10.55 -0.25
N LEU A 160 -1.38 10.84 -1.53
CA LEU A 160 -1.40 12.17 -2.12
C LEU A 160 -2.53 12.27 -3.13
N SER A 161 -3.09 13.47 -3.30
CA SER A 161 -3.92 13.75 -4.46
C SER A 161 -3.09 13.58 -5.72
N SER A 162 -3.66 12.91 -6.73
CA SER A 162 -3.02 12.84 -8.04
C SER A 162 -3.07 14.24 -8.66
N SER A 163 -1.91 14.87 -8.90
CA SER A 163 -1.83 16.01 -9.82
C SER A 163 -1.64 15.49 -11.25
N ASP A 164 -2.27 16.13 -12.23
CA ASP A 164 -1.94 15.85 -13.62
C ASP A 164 -0.49 16.27 -13.86
N LYS A 165 0.28 15.45 -14.60
CA LYS A 165 1.69 15.75 -14.94
C LYS A 165 1.88 17.11 -15.63
N ASN A 166 0.79 17.71 -16.14
CA ASN A 166 0.76 19.00 -16.84
C ASN A 166 0.21 20.17 -15.98
N SER A 167 -0.29 19.93 -14.76
CA SER A 167 -0.75 21.01 -13.88
C SER A 167 0.30 21.32 -12.82
N SER A 168 0.66 22.59 -12.69
CA SER A 168 1.54 23.11 -11.64
C SER A 168 0.88 23.12 -10.25
N SER A 169 -0.16 22.31 -10.04
CA SER A 169 -0.85 22.15 -8.76
C SER A 169 -0.01 21.25 -7.86
N GLU A 170 0.38 21.78 -6.71
CA GLU A 170 1.09 21.02 -5.69
C GLU A 170 0.28 19.78 -5.26
N GLU A 171 0.96 18.64 -5.13
CA GLU A 171 0.38 17.42 -4.58
C GLU A 171 -0.05 17.68 -3.12
N GLU A 172 -1.30 17.40 -2.79
CA GLU A 172 -1.84 17.56 -1.44
C GLU A 172 -1.76 16.22 -0.72
N ILE A 173 -1.12 16.17 0.46
CA ILE A 173 -1.19 14.99 1.32
C ILE A 173 -2.64 14.85 1.81
N LEU A 174 -3.20 13.66 1.62
CA LEU A 174 -4.58 13.32 1.99
C LEU A 174 -4.61 12.62 3.33
N CYS A 175 -3.75 11.62 3.48
CA CYS A 175 -3.51 10.93 4.73
C CYS A 175 -2.11 10.33 4.79
N SER A 176 -1.67 9.99 5.99
CA SER A 176 -0.42 9.29 6.24
C SER A 176 -0.59 8.21 7.30
N PHE A 177 0.23 7.17 7.16
CA PHE A 177 0.41 6.10 8.13
C PHE A 177 1.84 6.18 8.62
N GLU A 178 2.00 6.35 9.93
CA GLU A 178 3.29 6.30 10.61
C GLU A 178 3.35 5.01 11.43
N GLY A 179 4.48 4.31 11.34
CA GLY A 179 4.75 3.07 12.07
C GLY A 179 3.75 1.95 11.74
N LEU A 180 3.40 1.78 10.47
CA LEU A 180 2.58 0.65 10.03
C LEU A 180 3.41 -0.64 10.14
N VAL A 181 2.89 -1.60 10.90
CA VAL A 181 3.49 -2.91 11.11
C VAL A 181 2.75 -3.94 10.30
N ILE A 182 3.49 -4.65 9.45
CA ILE A 182 3.01 -5.74 8.62
C ILE A 182 3.67 -7.03 9.12
N GLN A 183 2.86 -7.99 9.56
CA GLN A 183 3.35 -9.24 10.15
C GLN A 183 2.92 -10.44 9.31
N GLN A 184 3.82 -11.41 9.18
CA GLN A 184 3.49 -12.72 8.62
C GLN A 184 2.51 -13.46 9.53
N ILE A 185 1.42 -13.99 8.96
CA ILE A 185 0.49 -14.85 9.71
C ILE A 185 0.83 -16.34 9.51
N GLN A 186 0.93 -17.10 10.61
CA GLN A 186 1.11 -18.55 10.55
C GLN A 186 -0.18 -19.23 10.09
N GLY A 187 -0.10 -20.08 9.05
CA GLY A 187 -1.24 -20.88 8.59
C GLY A 187 -1.40 -20.99 7.08
N ALA A 188 -0.74 -20.14 6.30
CA ALA A 188 -0.62 -20.34 4.84
C ALA A 188 0.41 -21.46 4.58
N ARG A 189 -0.01 -22.72 4.73
CA ARG A 189 0.79 -23.89 4.37
C ARG A 189 0.62 -24.16 2.88
N SER A 190 1.68 -23.93 2.12
CA SER A 190 2.03 -24.66 0.91
C SER A 190 3.48 -25.14 1.06
N GLY A 191 3.80 -26.28 0.46
CA GLY A 191 4.91 -27.14 0.85
C GLY A 191 6.32 -26.52 0.78
N ARG A 192 7.20 -27.12 1.59
CA ARG A 192 8.65 -26.90 1.68
C ARG A 192 9.33 -26.75 0.30
N TRP A 193 9.64 -25.52 -0.12
CA TRP A 193 10.57 -25.24 -1.22
C TRP A 193 11.34 -23.91 -1.00
N THR A 194 12.46 -23.81 -1.70
CA THR A 194 13.53 -22.81 -1.67
C THR A 194 13.07 -21.35 -1.72
N LEU A 195 13.90 -20.44 -1.18
CA LEU A 195 13.79 -18.97 -1.27
C LEU A 195 13.75 -18.51 -2.73
N GLU A 196 12.63 -18.71 -3.41
CA GLU A 196 12.40 -18.13 -4.73
C GLU A 196 11.93 -16.69 -4.53
N LYS A 197 12.87 -15.80 -4.84
CA LYS A 197 12.71 -14.59 -5.65
C LYS A 197 11.26 -14.04 -5.72
N SER A 198 11.05 -12.87 -5.14
CA SER A 198 9.80 -12.10 -5.16
C SER A 198 9.28 -11.88 -6.59
N ILE A 199 8.02 -11.45 -6.77
CA ILE A 199 7.57 -11.02 -8.13
C ILE A 199 8.53 -9.99 -8.75
N PHE A 200 9.23 -9.20 -7.93
CA PHE A 200 10.21 -8.22 -8.39
C PHE A 200 11.49 -8.83 -8.92
N ASP A 201 11.92 -9.96 -8.38
CA ASP A 201 13.04 -10.69 -8.98
C ASP A 201 12.67 -11.27 -10.36
N LYS A 202 11.38 -11.54 -10.59
CA LYS A 202 10.86 -11.93 -11.92
C LYS A 202 10.73 -10.72 -12.85
N LEU A 203 10.27 -9.57 -12.34
CA LEU A 203 10.14 -8.33 -13.12
C LEU A 203 11.52 -7.72 -13.45
N ASN A 204 12.46 -7.70 -12.51
CA ASN A 204 13.85 -7.26 -12.75
C ASN A 204 14.55 -8.16 -13.78
N ALA A 205 14.35 -9.48 -13.74
CA ALA A 205 14.91 -10.39 -14.75
C ALA A 205 14.34 -10.16 -16.16
N ALA A 206 13.14 -9.59 -16.28
CA ALA A 206 12.55 -9.24 -17.56
C ALA A 206 13.10 -7.92 -18.15
N VAL A 207 13.62 -7.01 -17.30
CA VAL A 207 14.25 -5.76 -17.71
C VAL A 207 15.65 -5.99 -18.32
N ASP A 208 16.34 -7.06 -17.92
CA ASP A 208 17.70 -7.41 -18.40
C ASP A 208 17.73 -8.29 -19.67
N LEU A 209 16.57 -8.59 -20.29
CA LEU A 209 16.53 -9.32 -21.56
C LEU A 209 16.72 -8.35 -22.73
N PRO A 210 17.75 -8.52 -23.59
CA PRO A 210 17.84 -7.74 -24.82
C PRO A 210 16.67 -8.09 -25.74
N ASN A 211 16.01 -7.05 -26.27
CA ASN A 211 14.98 -7.15 -27.31
C ASN A 211 15.41 -8.03 -28.49
#